data_AF-A0A2A5D6N8-F1
#
_entry.id   AF-A0A2A5D6N8-F1
#
_cell.length_a   1.000
_cell.length_b   1.000
_cell.length_c   1.000
_cell.angle_alpha   90.00
_cell.angle_beta   90.00
_cell.angle_gamma   90.00
#
_symmetry.space_group_name_H-M   'P 1'
#
loop_
_entity.id
_entity.type
_entity.pdbx_description
1 polymer ?
#
loop_
_entity_poly.entity_id
_entity_poly.type
_entity_poly.pdbx_seq_one_letter_code
_entity_poly.pdbx_strand_id
1 'polypeptide(L)'
;MQTERFLLTLKTESQAVITIKAHKKVIVLGAGISGLCTANRLCESYASDEVLVLDGAEKAGGYIQSERVDGYLCDRGPNGFLSKEPLTLEWIEELGLSGELVRANEASAHRFLLLEDGLVEIQPPPAFLFSPILSVKGKLRLALEPFISRKTDDAPESVWNFASRRIGSEAADTLVSAMVLGVFGGDAHGLSLAHCFPRMAEMESKHGGLFKAMLAKKKEAKASGTSAGGPMGPGGALTTFKEGMGRLTCVAAEKIADSIELNAQVERVTYDQEHFVVTCADGTSYTADSLVSALPAYAVGDIAWELEGSIHDAAGKVECSPLVVVCTAFDKKDKHYDAKSDPGNPRWYLVDVKYVKKFKRTVSLAELKQCEVLEDMQLVRKGNRLSVMPVTEQQWEFINGML
;
A
#
# COMPACT_ATOMS: atom_id res chain seq x y z
N MET A 1 19.25 -7.16 27.69
CA MET A 1 18.67 -7.08 29.06
C MET A 1 19.80 -7.21 30.06
N GLN A 2 20.00 -6.23 30.93
CA GLN A 2 20.95 -6.33 32.04
C GLN A 2 20.27 -7.10 33.17
N THR A 3 20.70 -8.34 33.40
CA THR A 3 20.25 -9.13 34.55
C THR A 3 21.11 -8.74 35.73
N GLU A 4 20.59 -7.90 36.62
CA GLU A 4 21.27 -7.62 37.88
C GLU A 4 21.02 -8.78 38.86
N ARG A 5 22.12 -9.30 39.44
CA ARG A 5 22.07 -10.37 40.44
C ARG A 5 22.36 -9.76 41.80
N PHE A 6 21.39 -9.83 42.70
CA PHE A 6 21.53 -9.35 44.06
C PHE A 6 21.77 -10.54 45.00
N LEU A 7 22.64 -10.37 46.00
CA LEU A 7 22.87 -11.34 47.05
C LEU A 7 22.12 -10.86 48.31
N LEU A 8 21.03 -11.55 48.67
CA LEU A 8 20.26 -11.26 49.87
C LEU A 8 20.73 -12.16 51.02
N THR A 9 21.32 -11.55 52.05
CA THR A 9 21.71 -12.26 53.27
C THR A 9 20.53 -12.29 54.24
N LEU A 10 19.80 -13.41 54.29
CA LEU A 10 18.80 -13.65 55.33
C LEU A 10 19.53 -13.98 56.65
N LYS A 11 18.96 -13.62 57.80
CA LYS A 11 19.54 -13.84 59.16
C LYS A 11 19.67 -15.33 59.56
N THR A 12 19.46 -16.25 58.64
CA THR A 12 19.59 -17.70 58.79
C THR A 12 20.62 -18.18 57.78
N GLU A 13 21.43 -19.20 58.11
CA GLU A 13 22.61 -19.71 57.38
C GLU A 13 22.39 -20.19 55.93
N SER A 14 21.25 -19.88 55.30
CA SER A 14 20.92 -20.21 53.92
C SER A 14 21.12 -18.99 53.01
N GLN A 15 22.07 -19.09 52.09
CA GLN A 15 22.23 -18.15 50.98
C GLN A 15 21.30 -18.56 49.84
N ALA A 16 20.43 -17.65 49.40
CA ALA A 16 19.60 -17.83 48.21
C ALA A 16 20.00 -16.80 47.14
N VAL A 17 20.21 -17.26 45.91
CA VAL A 17 20.37 -16.36 44.76
C VAL A 17 18.97 -16.05 44.23
N ILE A 18 18.51 -14.83 44.42
CA ILE A 18 17.22 -14.36 43.90
C ILE A 18 17.51 -13.48 42.69
N THR A 19 16.87 -13.79 41.56
CA THR A 19 16.89 -12.90 40.39
C THR A 19 15.73 -11.93 40.55
N ILE A 20 16.04 -10.65 40.80
CA ILE A 20 15.04 -9.58 40.75
C ILE A 20 15.01 -9.10 39.30
N LYS A 21 13.90 -9.33 38.60
CA LYS A 21 13.65 -8.64 37.33
C LYS A 21 13.18 -7.23 37.70
N ALA A 22 13.93 -6.20 37.31
CA ALA A 22 13.38 -4.86 37.29
C ALA A 22 12.22 -4.85 36.29
N HIS A 23 11.02 -4.52 36.77
CA HIS A 23 9.85 -4.37 35.91
C HIS A 23 10.12 -3.20 34.95
N LYS A 24 10.02 -3.46 33.65
CA LYS A 24 10.22 -2.43 32.63
C LYS A 24 8.92 -2.21 31.89
N LYS A 25 8.33 -1.03 32.04
CA LYS A 25 7.15 -0.62 31.29
C LYS A 25 7.53 -0.14 29.90
N VAL A 26 6.89 -0.70 28.88
CA VAL A 26 7.07 -0.32 27.48
C VAL A 26 5.74 0.14 26.92
N ILE A 27 5.71 1.35 26.37
CA ILE A 27 4.55 1.83 25.59
C ILE A 27 4.86 1.69 24.10
N VAL A 28 3.90 1.15 23.34
CA VAL A 28 3.91 1.10 21.88
C VAL A 28 2.81 2.03 21.35
N LEU A 29 3.18 2.98 20.50
CA LEU A 29 2.23 3.89 19.87
C LEU A 29 1.77 3.33 18.52
N GLY A 30 0.47 3.10 18.39
CA GLY A 30 -0.18 2.57 17.19
C GLY A 30 -0.38 1.05 17.25
N ALA A 31 -1.62 0.63 17.09
CA ALA A 31 -2.08 -0.76 16.98
C ALA A 31 -2.25 -1.20 15.51
N GLY A 32 -1.44 -0.65 14.60
CA GLY A 32 -1.26 -1.19 13.24
C GLY A 32 -0.45 -2.49 13.25
N ILE A 33 -0.24 -3.10 12.07
CA ILE A 33 0.49 -4.38 11.96
C ILE A 33 1.88 -4.34 12.61
N SER A 34 2.62 -3.23 12.47
CA SER A 34 3.94 -3.05 13.08
C SER A 34 3.85 -3.05 14.61
N GLY A 35 2.94 -2.26 15.18
CA GLY A 35 2.77 -2.17 16.62
C GLY A 35 2.22 -3.45 17.24
N LEU A 36 1.26 -4.11 16.58
CA LEU A 36 0.75 -5.42 17.01
C LEU A 36 1.84 -6.49 17.00
N CYS A 37 2.67 -6.54 15.95
CA CYS A 37 3.81 -7.45 15.89
C CYS A 37 4.81 -7.16 17.01
N THR A 38 5.17 -5.89 17.22
CA THR A 38 6.07 -5.48 18.31
C THR A 38 5.50 -5.87 19.68
N ALA A 39 4.24 -5.55 19.95
CA ALA A 39 3.60 -5.84 21.23
C ALA A 39 3.48 -7.34 21.49
N ASN A 40 3.06 -8.15 20.51
CA ASN A 40 3.02 -9.61 20.64
C ASN A 40 4.39 -10.17 21.04
N ARG A 41 5.47 -9.71 20.40
CA ARG A 41 6.84 -10.13 20.73
C ARG A 41 7.31 -9.65 22.10
N LEU A 42 6.91 -8.45 22.51
CA LEU A 42 7.21 -7.96 23.87
C LEU A 42 6.48 -8.78 24.93
N CYS A 43 5.20 -9.09 24.73
CA CYS A 43 4.40 -9.90 25.65
C CYS A 43 4.88 -11.36 25.80
N GLU A 44 5.74 -11.86 24.91
CA GLU A 44 6.43 -13.16 25.11
C GLU A 44 7.53 -13.08 26.18
N SER A 45 8.09 -11.89 26.41
CA SER A 45 9.26 -11.66 27.28
C SER A 45 8.94 -10.87 28.56
N TYR A 46 7.87 -10.08 28.52
CA TYR A 46 7.39 -9.19 29.57
C TYR A 46 6.02 -9.63 30.07
N ALA A 47 5.68 -9.28 31.30
CA ALA A 47 4.32 -9.49 31.81
C ALA A 47 3.34 -8.56 31.08
N SER A 48 2.05 -8.93 31.03
CA SER A 48 1.03 -8.18 30.28
C SER A 48 0.84 -6.75 30.80
N ASP A 49 1.07 -6.50 32.09
CA ASP A 49 0.99 -5.18 32.73
C ASP A 49 2.25 -4.32 32.50
N GLU A 50 3.27 -4.87 31.86
CA GLU A 50 4.51 -4.18 31.48
C GLU A 50 4.49 -3.66 30.03
N VAL A 51 3.52 -4.09 29.22
CA VAL A 51 3.40 -3.66 27.82
C VAL A 51 2.05 -2.97 27.64
N LEU A 52 2.07 -1.78 27.05
CA LEU A 52 0.87 -1.03 26.76
C LEU A 52 0.90 -0.50 25.33
N VAL A 53 -0.11 -0.83 24.54
CA VAL A 53 -0.31 -0.31 23.19
C VAL A 53 -1.37 0.79 23.26
N LEU A 54 -1.08 1.97 22.72
CA LEU A 54 -2.03 3.08 22.64
C LEU A 54 -2.36 3.36 21.17
N ASP A 55 -3.64 3.38 20.82
CA ASP A 55 -4.11 3.76 19.48
C ASP A 55 -5.36 4.65 19.57
N GLY A 56 -5.40 5.71 18.77
CA GLY A 56 -6.53 6.64 18.72
C GLY A 56 -7.77 6.08 18.00
N ALA A 57 -7.62 5.01 17.23
CA ALA A 57 -8.73 4.37 16.52
C ALA A 57 -9.60 3.51 17.45
N GLU A 58 -10.86 3.33 17.06
CA GLU A 58 -11.82 2.44 17.74
C GLU A 58 -11.46 0.96 17.59
N LYS A 59 -10.64 0.61 16.59
CA LYS A 59 -10.28 -0.78 16.25
C LYS A 59 -8.81 -0.90 15.91
N ALA A 60 -8.17 -1.96 16.42
CA ALA A 60 -6.82 -2.33 16.03
C ALA A 60 -6.74 -2.78 14.56
N GLY A 61 -5.53 -2.75 14.01
CA GLY A 61 -5.17 -3.24 12.68
C GLY A 61 -4.71 -2.17 11.69
N GLY A 62 -4.91 -0.89 12.01
CA GLY A 62 -4.52 0.22 11.13
C GLY A 62 -5.16 0.09 9.75
N TYR A 63 -4.35 0.12 8.68
CA TYR A 63 -4.83 -0.06 7.30
C TYR A 63 -5.28 -1.49 6.97
N ILE A 64 -4.93 -2.49 7.79
CA ILE A 64 -5.28 -3.89 7.55
C ILE A 64 -6.64 -4.18 8.20
N GLN A 65 -7.71 -3.94 7.43
CA GLN A 65 -9.08 -4.17 7.85
C GLN A 65 -9.85 -4.91 6.77
N SER A 66 -10.73 -5.82 7.22
CA SER A 66 -11.67 -6.54 6.37
C SER A 66 -13.07 -6.39 6.93
N GLU A 67 -14.05 -6.28 6.04
CA GLU A 67 -15.45 -6.13 6.41
C GLU A 67 -16.33 -6.99 5.53
N ARG A 68 -17.40 -7.55 6.12
CA ARG A 68 -18.45 -8.22 5.37
C ARG A 68 -19.62 -7.26 5.15
N VAL A 69 -19.91 -6.95 3.89
CA VAL A 69 -21.02 -6.08 3.47
C VAL A 69 -21.86 -6.83 2.46
N ASP A 70 -23.16 -6.99 2.74
CA ASP A 70 -24.13 -7.67 1.87
C ASP A 70 -23.69 -9.07 1.38
N GLY A 71 -22.95 -9.79 2.23
CA GLY A 71 -22.43 -11.13 1.93
C GLY A 71 -21.10 -11.16 1.19
N TYR A 72 -20.57 -10.00 0.78
CA TYR A 72 -19.24 -9.86 0.18
C TYR A 72 -18.19 -9.55 1.24
N LEU A 73 -16.97 -10.02 1.03
CA LEU A 73 -15.82 -9.72 1.88
C LEU A 73 -14.95 -8.67 1.18
N CYS A 74 -14.72 -7.55 1.84
CA CYS A 74 -13.97 -6.41 1.32
C CYS A 74 -12.80 -6.06 2.24
N ASP A 75 -11.57 -6.07 1.72
CA ASP A 75 -10.43 -5.49 2.44
C ASP A 75 -10.34 -3.99 2.14
N ARG A 76 -10.16 -3.17 3.18
CA ARG A 76 -10.07 -1.71 3.07
C ARG A 76 -8.68 -1.20 2.71
N GLY A 77 -7.67 -2.07 2.75
CA GLY A 77 -6.27 -1.75 2.48
C GLY A 77 -5.58 -2.88 1.69
N PRO A 78 -4.64 -3.63 2.29
CA PRO A 78 -4.00 -4.74 1.60
C PRO A 78 -4.98 -5.89 1.37
N ASN A 79 -4.96 -6.47 0.16
CA ASN A 79 -5.79 -7.63 -0.20
C ASN A 79 -5.08 -8.98 0.00
N GLY A 80 -3.78 -8.97 0.29
CA GLY A 80 -2.98 -10.17 0.42
C GLY A 80 -1.50 -9.87 0.57
N PHE A 81 -0.72 -10.92 0.76
CA PHE A 81 0.74 -10.90 0.86
C PHE A 81 1.36 -12.01 0.02
N LEU A 82 2.66 -11.92 -0.25
CA LEU A 82 3.41 -12.96 -0.95
C LEU A 82 3.98 -13.97 0.05
N SER A 83 3.64 -15.24 -0.13
CA SER A 83 3.98 -16.33 0.81
C SER A 83 5.44 -16.80 0.74
N LYS A 84 6.40 -15.88 0.92
CA LYS A 84 7.84 -16.20 0.87
C LYS A 84 8.63 -15.71 2.09
N GLU A 85 8.17 -14.67 2.77
CA GLU A 85 8.87 -14.14 3.94
C GLU A 85 8.71 -15.11 5.13
N PRO A 86 9.78 -15.79 5.60
CA PRO A 86 9.65 -16.81 6.64
C PRO A 86 9.09 -16.24 7.94
N LEU A 87 9.54 -15.04 8.34
CA LEU A 87 9.08 -14.39 9.57
C LEU A 87 7.57 -14.11 9.57
N THR A 88 6.99 -13.85 8.39
CA THR A 88 5.54 -13.68 8.25
C THR A 88 4.81 -15.00 8.45
N LEU A 89 5.32 -16.09 7.87
CA LEU A 89 4.70 -17.42 7.98
C LEU A 89 4.83 -18.01 9.39
N GLU A 90 5.98 -17.81 10.03
CA GLU A 90 6.23 -18.20 11.42
C GLU A 90 5.25 -17.47 12.36
N TRP A 91 5.09 -16.17 12.20
CA TRP A 91 4.13 -15.42 13.02
C TRP A 91 2.67 -15.84 12.79
N ILE A 92 2.29 -16.15 11.55
CA ILE A 92 0.97 -16.72 11.22
C ILE A 92 0.76 -18.07 11.93
N GLU A 93 1.79 -18.91 11.98
CA GLU A 93 1.75 -20.19 12.69
C GLU A 93 1.62 -20.01 14.20
N GLU A 94 2.42 -19.11 14.80
CA GLU A 94 2.33 -18.75 16.22
C GLU A 94 0.92 -18.22 16.59
N LEU A 95 0.27 -17.47 15.68
CA LEU A 95 -1.10 -17.00 15.84
C LEU A 95 -2.17 -18.09 15.60
N GLY A 96 -1.77 -19.29 15.17
CA GLY A 96 -2.70 -20.39 14.90
C GLY A 96 -3.50 -20.24 13.60
N LEU A 97 -3.07 -19.37 12.70
CA LEU A 97 -3.82 -18.98 11.49
C LEU A 97 -3.42 -19.76 10.23
N SER A 98 -2.46 -20.68 10.30
CA SER A 98 -1.96 -21.44 9.14
C SER A 98 -3.07 -22.17 8.37
N GLY A 99 -4.09 -22.69 9.06
CA GLY A 99 -5.24 -23.37 8.46
C GLY A 99 -6.28 -22.44 7.80
N GLU A 100 -6.12 -21.13 7.93
CA GLU A 100 -6.99 -20.10 7.36
C GLU A 100 -6.42 -19.48 6.08
N LEU A 101 -5.20 -19.83 5.69
CA LEU A 101 -4.56 -19.30 4.49
C LEU A 101 -5.27 -19.74 3.21
N VAL A 102 -5.49 -18.79 2.31
CA VAL A 102 -6.11 -18.98 0.99
C VAL A 102 -5.18 -18.41 -0.07
N ARG A 103 -4.80 -19.23 -1.05
CA ARG A 103 -4.03 -18.78 -2.20
C ARG A 103 -4.95 -18.17 -3.25
N ALA A 104 -4.47 -17.13 -3.90
CA ALA A 104 -5.16 -16.52 -5.03
C ALA A 104 -5.36 -17.55 -6.16
N ASN A 105 -6.45 -17.41 -6.88
CA ASN A 105 -6.78 -18.28 -8.01
C ASN A 105 -5.77 -18.11 -9.16
N GLU A 106 -5.66 -19.10 -10.04
CA GLU A 106 -4.72 -19.02 -11.18
C GLU A 106 -5.04 -17.86 -12.12
N ALA A 107 -6.32 -17.50 -12.24
CA ALA A 107 -6.78 -16.35 -13.04
C ALA A 107 -6.14 -15.02 -12.59
N SER A 108 -5.77 -14.88 -11.30
CA SER A 108 -5.08 -13.70 -10.77
C SER A 108 -3.61 -13.56 -11.21
N ALA A 109 -3.03 -14.58 -11.84
CA ALA A 109 -1.68 -14.50 -12.37
C ALA A 109 -1.57 -13.58 -13.60
N HIS A 110 -2.68 -13.38 -14.31
CA HIS A 110 -2.77 -12.53 -15.49
C HIS A 110 -2.84 -11.06 -15.08
N ARG A 111 -1.90 -10.25 -15.57
CA ARG A 111 -1.82 -8.80 -15.29
C ARG A 111 -2.08 -8.02 -16.55
N PHE A 112 -2.82 -6.93 -16.44
CA PHE A 112 -3.23 -6.09 -17.57
C PHE A 112 -2.77 -4.66 -17.37
N LEU A 113 -2.49 -3.97 -18.48
CA LEU A 113 -2.27 -2.53 -18.53
C LEU A 113 -3.36 -1.90 -19.39
N LEU A 114 -3.90 -0.77 -18.95
CA LEU A 114 -4.78 0.05 -19.75
C LEU A 114 -3.94 0.97 -20.62
N LEU A 115 -3.99 0.74 -21.94
CA LEU A 115 -3.39 1.61 -22.96
C LEU A 115 -4.49 2.39 -23.68
N GLU A 116 -4.12 3.33 -24.56
CA GLU A 116 -5.08 4.13 -25.34
C GLU A 116 -6.09 3.26 -26.11
N ASP A 117 -5.63 2.14 -26.67
CA ASP A 117 -6.45 1.21 -27.46
C ASP A 117 -7.17 0.14 -26.59
N GLY A 118 -7.07 0.22 -25.26
CA GLY A 118 -7.76 -0.66 -24.31
C GLY A 118 -6.84 -1.49 -23.41
N LEU A 119 -7.44 -2.49 -22.75
CA LEU A 119 -6.74 -3.38 -21.82
C LEU A 119 -5.88 -4.42 -22.57
N VAL A 120 -4.59 -4.47 -22.21
CA VAL A 120 -3.61 -5.39 -22.81
C VAL A 120 -2.96 -6.22 -21.72
N GLU A 121 -2.96 -7.55 -21.90
CA GLU A 121 -2.31 -8.47 -20.97
C GLU A 121 -0.78 -8.43 -21.09
N ILE A 122 -0.08 -8.40 -19.95
CA ILE A 122 1.37 -8.50 -19.86
C ILE A 122 1.78 -9.96 -20.05
N GLN A 123 2.21 -10.29 -21.26
CA GLN A 123 2.69 -11.61 -21.62
C GLN A 123 4.14 -11.85 -21.21
N PRO A 124 4.52 -13.06 -20.79
CA PRO A 124 5.92 -13.41 -20.57
C PRO A 124 6.69 -13.51 -21.91
N PRO A 125 8.03 -13.42 -21.90
CA PRO A 125 8.83 -13.73 -23.08
C PRO A 125 8.64 -15.20 -23.52
N PRO A 126 8.57 -15.51 -24.84
CA PRO A 126 8.78 -14.59 -25.96
C PRO A 126 7.53 -13.82 -26.42
N ALA A 127 6.33 -14.18 -25.94
CA ALA A 127 5.06 -13.58 -26.36
C ALA A 127 5.00 -12.06 -26.15
N PHE A 128 5.71 -11.55 -25.12
CA PHE A 128 5.91 -10.11 -24.89
C PHE A 128 6.36 -9.33 -26.15
N LEU A 129 7.24 -9.92 -26.97
CA LEU A 129 7.80 -9.27 -28.16
C LEU A 129 6.74 -8.99 -29.23
N PHE A 130 5.65 -9.75 -29.23
CA PHE A 130 4.52 -9.58 -30.15
C PHE A 130 3.37 -8.75 -29.55
N SER A 131 3.44 -8.41 -28.26
CA SER A 131 2.41 -7.60 -27.59
C SER A 131 2.42 -6.14 -28.06
N PRO A 132 1.30 -5.41 -28.01
CA PRO A 132 1.24 -3.98 -28.35
C PRO A 132 1.71 -3.07 -27.19
N ILE A 133 2.17 -3.62 -26.06
CA ILE A 133 2.55 -2.85 -24.86
C ILE A 133 3.64 -1.83 -25.14
N LEU A 134 4.58 -2.16 -26.04
CA LEU A 134 5.64 -1.26 -26.47
C LEU A 134 5.67 -1.22 -28.00
N SER A 135 5.96 -0.05 -28.53
CA SER A 135 6.29 0.17 -29.93
C SER A 135 7.50 -0.67 -30.33
N VAL A 136 7.68 -0.87 -31.64
CA VAL A 136 8.85 -1.57 -32.18
C VAL A 136 10.16 -0.88 -31.74
N LYS A 137 10.16 0.46 -31.67
CA LYS A 137 11.30 1.24 -31.18
C LYS A 137 11.54 1.03 -29.69
N GLY A 138 10.48 1.02 -28.87
CA GLY A 138 10.55 0.73 -27.45
C GLY A 138 11.10 -0.66 -27.15
N LYS A 139 10.65 -1.68 -27.89
CA LYS A 139 11.18 -3.05 -27.77
C LYS A 139 12.65 -3.14 -28.15
N LEU A 140 13.06 -2.49 -29.23
CA LEU A 140 14.48 -2.42 -29.61
C LEU A 140 15.29 -1.72 -28.52
N ARG A 141 14.80 -0.60 -27.99
CA ARG A 141 15.46 0.15 -26.92
C ARG A 141 15.59 -0.67 -25.62
N LEU A 142 14.57 -1.45 -25.27
CA LEU A 142 14.58 -2.38 -24.14
C LEU A 142 15.65 -3.48 -24.34
N ALA A 143 15.76 -4.03 -25.55
CA ALA A 143 16.74 -5.06 -25.88
C ALA A 143 18.20 -4.57 -25.77
N LEU A 144 18.44 -3.26 -25.80
CA LEU A 144 19.77 -2.65 -25.65
C LEU A 144 20.23 -2.52 -24.19
N GLU A 145 19.40 -2.85 -23.18
CA GLU A 145 19.74 -2.76 -21.75
C GLU A 145 21.11 -3.35 -21.37
N PRO A 146 21.55 -4.51 -21.91
CA PRO A 146 22.85 -5.10 -21.55
C PRO A 146 24.06 -4.24 -21.92
N PHE A 147 23.88 -3.32 -22.88
CA PHE A 147 24.91 -2.43 -23.41
C PHE A 147 24.86 -1.04 -22.78
N ILE A 148 23.83 -0.73 -21.98
CA ILE A 148 23.73 0.54 -21.28
C ILE A 148 24.66 0.53 -20.06
N SER A 149 25.54 1.52 -20.00
CA SER A 149 26.48 1.72 -18.90
C SER A 149 25.74 1.96 -17.57
N ARG A 150 26.33 1.46 -16.48
CA ARG A 150 25.89 1.81 -15.13
C ARG A 150 26.08 3.30 -14.87
N LYS A 151 25.32 3.82 -13.93
CA LYS A 151 25.56 5.14 -13.35
C LYS A 151 26.91 5.16 -12.61
N THR A 152 27.63 6.29 -12.68
CA THR A 152 28.97 6.45 -12.08
C THR A 152 29.03 7.49 -10.97
N ASP A 153 28.01 8.35 -10.85
CA ASP A 153 27.90 9.32 -9.77
C ASP A 153 26.96 8.81 -8.67
N ASP A 154 27.13 9.37 -7.46
CA ASP A 154 26.36 9.04 -6.26
C ASP A 154 25.10 9.90 -6.08
N ALA A 155 24.68 10.68 -7.10
CA ALA A 155 23.49 11.50 -6.96
C ALA A 155 22.25 10.62 -6.73
N PRO A 156 21.26 11.06 -5.94
CA PRO A 156 19.98 10.36 -5.85
C PRO A 156 19.35 10.19 -7.23
N GLU A 157 18.83 9.00 -7.50
CA GLU A 157 18.15 8.69 -8.76
C GLU A 157 16.72 8.22 -8.46
N SER A 158 15.75 8.80 -9.17
CA SER A 158 14.37 8.34 -9.09
C SER A 158 14.19 7.02 -9.83
N VAL A 159 13.14 6.28 -9.49
CA VAL A 159 12.79 5.02 -10.15
C VAL A 159 12.62 5.22 -11.66
N TRP A 160 11.96 6.31 -12.06
CA TRP A 160 11.78 6.63 -13.48
C TRP A 160 13.09 6.97 -14.19
N ASN A 161 13.95 7.81 -13.61
CA ASN A 161 15.23 8.19 -14.25
C ASN A 161 16.12 6.96 -14.49
N PHE A 162 16.19 6.08 -13.49
CA PHE A 162 16.87 4.80 -13.63
C PHE A 162 16.28 3.96 -14.77
N ALA A 163 14.97 3.76 -14.78
CA ALA A 163 14.30 2.97 -15.81
C ALA A 163 14.48 3.57 -17.21
N SER A 164 14.25 4.87 -17.37
CA SER A 164 14.38 5.58 -18.64
C SER A 164 15.79 5.46 -19.21
N ARG A 165 16.81 5.62 -18.35
CA ARG A 165 18.22 5.41 -18.71
C ARG A 165 18.50 3.98 -19.11
N ARG A 166 17.99 2.97 -18.39
CA ARG A 166 18.34 1.55 -18.65
C ARG A 166 17.52 0.93 -19.79
N ILE A 167 16.20 1.07 -19.75
CA ILE A 167 15.27 0.36 -20.63
C ILE A 167 14.52 1.28 -21.62
N GLY A 168 14.76 2.59 -21.56
CA GLY A 168 14.11 3.59 -22.42
C GLY A 168 12.89 4.23 -21.77
N SER A 169 12.58 5.48 -22.15
CA SER A 169 11.47 6.25 -21.59
C SER A 169 10.12 5.56 -21.78
N GLU A 170 9.85 5.02 -22.97
CA GLU A 170 8.57 4.33 -23.25
C GLU A 170 8.30 3.16 -22.30
N ALA A 171 9.33 2.35 -22.01
CA ALA A 171 9.22 1.24 -21.06
C ALA A 171 9.15 1.74 -19.60
N ALA A 172 9.82 2.85 -19.29
CA ALA A 172 9.71 3.50 -17.98
C ALA A 172 8.28 4.02 -17.74
N ASP A 173 7.73 4.76 -18.69
CA ASP A 173 6.37 5.33 -18.64
C ASP A 173 5.32 4.22 -18.54
N THR A 174 5.42 3.18 -19.36
CA THR A 174 4.36 2.17 -19.48
C THR A 174 4.46 1.08 -18.40
N LEU A 175 5.63 0.46 -18.24
CA LEU A 175 5.78 -0.71 -17.36
C LEU A 175 6.16 -0.31 -15.94
N VAL A 176 7.15 0.56 -15.81
CA VAL A 176 7.72 0.90 -14.49
C VAL A 176 6.78 1.82 -13.72
N SER A 177 6.21 2.84 -14.35
CA SER A 177 5.25 3.72 -13.67
C SER A 177 4.00 2.98 -13.24
N ALA A 178 3.46 2.07 -14.06
CA ALA A 178 2.33 1.22 -13.67
C ALA A 178 2.65 0.32 -12.47
N MET A 179 3.86 -0.26 -12.44
CA MET A 179 4.32 -1.05 -11.29
C MET A 179 4.49 -0.18 -10.04
N VAL A 180 5.12 0.99 -10.16
CA VAL A 180 5.30 1.91 -9.03
C VAL A 180 3.95 2.34 -8.46
N LEU A 181 3.00 2.67 -9.34
CA LEU A 181 1.63 2.99 -8.95
C LEU A 181 0.99 1.83 -8.19
N GLY A 182 1.14 0.59 -8.68
CA GLY A 182 0.56 -0.60 -8.04
C GLY A 182 1.20 -1.01 -6.71
N VAL A 183 2.46 -0.65 -6.46
CA VAL A 183 3.18 -1.03 -5.22
C VAL A 183 3.15 0.08 -4.18
N PHE A 184 3.34 1.33 -4.60
CA PHE A 184 3.51 2.48 -3.69
C PHE A 184 2.34 3.47 -3.75
N GLY A 185 1.45 3.37 -4.74
CA GLY A 185 0.41 4.40 -4.96
C GLY A 185 1.00 5.78 -5.28
N GLY A 186 2.22 5.84 -5.83
CA GLY A 186 2.99 7.06 -6.02
C GLY A 186 3.51 7.25 -7.44
N ASP A 187 4.22 8.37 -7.65
CA ASP A 187 4.83 8.73 -8.92
C ASP A 187 6.29 8.23 -9.01
N ALA A 188 6.61 7.47 -10.07
CA ALA A 188 7.95 6.97 -10.33
C ALA A 188 8.99 8.09 -10.54
N HIS A 189 8.58 9.31 -10.91
CA HIS A 189 9.47 10.46 -11.03
C HIS A 189 9.96 10.98 -9.68
N GLY A 190 9.16 10.86 -8.61
CA GLY A 190 9.49 11.35 -7.28
C GLY A 190 10.10 10.30 -6.35
N LEU A 191 9.82 9.01 -6.56
CA LEU A 191 10.29 7.95 -5.68
C LEU A 191 11.76 7.58 -5.90
N SER A 192 12.50 7.41 -4.80
CA SER A 192 13.92 7.06 -4.79
C SER A 192 14.15 5.58 -5.14
N LEU A 193 14.97 5.29 -6.15
CA LEU A 193 15.35 3.90 -6.51
C LEU A 193 16.00 3.16 -5.35
N ALA A 194 16.97 3.79 -4.67
CA ALA A 194 17.75 3.16 -3.61
C ALA A 194 16.89 2.71 -2.41
N HIS A 195 15.78 3.39 -2.15
CA HIS A 195 14.89 3.10 -1.02
C HIS A 195 13.73 2.20 -1.43
N CYS A 196 13.12 2.44 -2.60
CA CYS A 196 11.98 1.65 -3.08
C CYS A 196 12.40 0.30 -3.66
N PHE A 197 13.55 0.23 -4.36
CA PHE A 197 14.03 -0.96 -5.04
C PHE A 197 15.54 -1.19 -4.81
N PRO A 198 15.99 -1.35 -3.54
CA PRO A 198 17.41 -1.47 -3.19
C PRO A 198 18.12 -2.61 -3.93
N ARG A 199 17.42 -3.73 -4.15
CA ARG A 199 17.96 -4.88 -4.90
C ARG A 199 18.29 -4.55 -6.35
N MET A 200 17.55 -3.65 -7.01
CA MET A 200 17.86 -3.25 -8.39
C MET A 200 19.06 -2.31 -8.45
N ALA A 201 19.14 -1.36 -7.52
CA ALA A 201 20.32 -0.49 -7.37
C ALA A 201 21.59 -1.32 -7.12
N GLU A 202 21.49 -2.32 -6.24
CA GLU A 202 22.58 -3.25 -5.97
C GLU A 202 22.97 -4.09 -7.20
N MET A 203 21.98 -4.57 -7.97
CA MET A 203 22.22 -5.34 -9.20
C MET A 203 22.95 -4.51 -10.26
N GLU A 204 22.57 -3.24 -10.47
CA GLU A 204 23.29 -2.34 -11.36
C GLU A 204 24.73 -2.11 -10.86
N SER A 205 24.90 -1.79 -9.58
CA SER A 205 26.21 -1.48 -9.00
C SER A 205 27.19 -2.65 -9.15
N LYS A 206 26.75 -3.87 -8.81
CA LYS A 206 27.57 -5.09 -8.83
C LYS A 206 27.82 -5.67 -10.22
N HIS A 207 26.81 -5.68 -11.10
CA HIS A 207 26.90 -6.40 -12.38
C HIS A 207 26.88 -5.48 -13.62
N GLY A 208 26.81 -4.16 -13.40
CA GLY A 208 26.71 -3.15 -14.46
C GLY A 208 25.32 -3.05 -15.12
N GLY A 209 24.39 -3.95 -14.78
CA GLY A 209 23.04 -3.94 -15.32
C GLY A 209 22.14 -5.08 -14.90
N LEU A 210 20.84 -4.93 -15.14
CA LEU A 210 19.82 -5.86 -14.68
C LEU A 210 19.88 -7.18 -15.45
N PHE A 211 20.04 -7.14 -16.77
CA PHE A 211 20.15 -8.36 -17.58
C PHE A 211 21.37 -9.19 -17.20
N LYS A 212 22.53 -8.52 -17.05
CA LYS A 212 23.79 -9.15 -16.61
C LYS A 212 23.67 -9.75 -15.21
N ALA A 213 23.03 -9.03 -14.28
CA ALA A 213 22.76 -9.53 -12.93
C ALA A 213 21.84 -10.77 -12.93
N MET A 214 20.79 -10.78 -13.77
CA MET A 214 19.88 -11.93 -13.90
C MET A 214 20.58 -13.17 -14.47
N LEU A 215 21.46 -12.99 -15.46
CA LEU A 215 22.31 -14.07 -16.00
C LEU A 215 23.25 -14.65 -14.94
N ALA A 216 23.90 -13.78 -14.15
CA ALA A 216 24.77 -14.20 -13.05
C ALA A 216 23.98 -15.02 -12.01
N LYS A 217 22.84 -14.50 -11.54
CA LYS A 217 21.94 -15.20 -10.61
C LYS A 217 21.44 -16.54 -11.16
N LYS A 218 21.08 -16.63 -12.44
CA LYS A 218 20.64 -17.89 -13.04
C LYS A 218 21.77 -18.93 -13.06
N LYS A 219 23.01 -18.50 -13.27
CA LYS A 219 24.19 -19.36 -13.23
C LYS A 219 24.48 -19.86 -11.81
N GLU A 220 24.38 -18.98 -10.81
CA GLU A 220 24.54 -19.32 -9.38
C GLU A 220 23.44 -20.24 -8.87
N ALA A 221 22.18 -19.97 -9.24
CA ALA A 221 21.02 -20.80 -8.93
C ALA A 221 21.18 -22.22 -9.51
N LYS A 222 21.65 -22.32 -10.76
CA LYS A 222 21.93 -23.61 -11.41
C LYS A 222 23.08 -24.37 -10.72
N ALA A 223 24.08 -23.65 -10.20
CA ALA A 223 25.19 -24.26 -9.46
C ALA A 223 24.81 -24.69 -8.04
N SER A 224 23.84 -24.03 -7.42
CA SER A 224 23.40 -24.27 -6.03
C SER A 224 22.12 -25.11 -5.90
N GLY A 225 21.43 -25.43 -7.02
CA GLY A 225 20.18 -26.19 -7.00
C GLY A 225 18.97 -25.40 -6.46
N THR A 226 19.06 -24.07 -6.39
CA THR A 226 18.02 -23.20 -5.84
C THR A 226 17.23 -22.47 -6.93
N SER A 227 15.99 -22.04 -6.65
CA SER A 227 15.20 -21.23 -7.59
C SER A 227 15.64 -19.76 -7.55
N ALA A 228 16.04 -19.19 -8.69
CA ALA A 228 16.35 -17.78 -8.81
C ALA A 228 15.08 -16.92 -8.60
N GLY A 229 15.06 -16.07 -7.58
CA GLY A 229 14.02 -15.06 -7.42
C GLY A 229 14.13 -13.95 -8.48
N GLY A 230 12.99 -13.38 -8.89
CA GLY A 230 12.95 -12.27 -9.83
C GLY A 230 13.53 -10.95 -9.27
N PRO A 231 13.83 -9.97 -10.14
CA PRO A 231 14.42 -8.70 -9.73
C PRO A 231 13.43 -7.75 -9.05
N MET A 232 12.12 -7.93 -9.28
CA MET A 232 11.06 -6.97 -8.92
C MET A 232 10.29 -7.31 -7.64
N GLY A 233 10.71 -8.30 -6.85
CA GLY A 233 10.05 -8.63 -5.58
C GLY A 233 10.40 -10.02 -5.03
N PRO A 234 10.04 -10.30 -3.77
CA PRO A 234 10.06 -11.67 -3.27
C PRO A 234 9.14 -12.54 -4.16
N GLY A 235 9.54 -13.78 -4.44
CA GLY A 235 8.62 -14.78 -5.03
C GLY A 235 7.53 -15.17 -4.03
N GLY A 236 6.79 -16.25 -4.33
CA GLY A 236 5.71 -16.75 -3.48
C GLY A 236 4.34 -16.61 -4.16
N ALA A 237 3.34 -17.30 -3.61
CA ALA A 237 1.97 -17.19 -4.09
C ALA A 237 1.29 -16.00 -3.42
N LEU A 238 0.50 -15.24 -4.17
CA LEU A 238 -0.39 -14.25 -3.57
C LEU A 238 -1.38 -14.99 -2.66
N THR A 239 -1.40 -14.61 -1.40
CA THR A 239 -2.09 -15.33 -0.32
C THR A 239 -2.83 -14.33 0.57
N THR A 240 -3.99 -14.73 1.07
CA THR A 240 -4.80 -14.00 2.05
C THR A 240 -5.39 -14.99 3.06
N PHE A 241 -6.34 -14.56 3.90
CA PHE A 241 -7.07 -15.41 4.84
C PHE A 241 -8.53 -15.59 4.42
N LYS A 242 -9.18 -16.66 4.89
CA LYS A 242 -10.61 -16.95 4.61
C LYS A 242 -11.55 -15.77 4.96
N GLU A 243 -11.24 -15.07 6.04
CA GLU A 243 -12.00 -13.90 6.52
C GLU A 243 -11.32 -12.55 6.15
N GLY A 244 -10.39 -12.57 5.18
CA GLY A 244 -9.71 -11.37 4.69
C GLY A 244 -8.47 -11.00 5.51
N MET A 245 -7.73 -10.00 5.05
CA MET A 245 -6.44 -9.62 5.65
C MET A 245 -6.56 -9.11 7.09
N GLY A 246 -7.68 -8.47 7.45
CA GLY A 246 -8.00 -8.00 8.80
C GLY A 246 -8.09 -9.13 9.82
N ARG A 247 -8.23 -10.39 9.38
CA ARG A 247 -8.18 -11.55 10.29
C ARG A 247 -6.86 -11.65 11.05
N LEU A 248 -5.74 -11.35 10.38
CA LEU A 248 -4.41 -11.39 10.98
C LEU A 248 -4.28 -10.40 12.15
N THR A 249 -4.68 -9.15 11.93
CA THR A 249 -4.59 -8.09 12.94
C THR A 249 -5.62 -8.26 14.05
N CYS A 250 -6.82 -8.76 13.75
CA CYS A 250 -7.84 -9.10 14.75
C CYS A 250 -7.30 -10.11 15.77
N VAL A 251 -6.79 -11.25 15.31
CA VAL A 251 -6.25 -12.30 16.20
C VAL A 251 -5.00 -11.84 16.94
N ALA A 252 -4.13 -11.07 16.27
CA ALA A 252 -2.96 -10.50 16.92
C ALA A 252 -3.33 -9.53 18.06
N ALA A 253 -4.39 -8.75 17.91
CA ALA A 253 -4.90 -7.85 18.94
C ALA A 253 -5.60 -8.62 20.08
N GLU A 254 -6.40 -9.65 19.76
CA GLU A 254 -7.06 -10.51 20.76
C GLU A 254 -6.05 -11.17 21.72
N LYS A 255 -4.88 -11.58 21.23
CA LYS A 255 -3.81 -12.18 22.06
C LYS A 255 -3.22 -11.22 23.10
N ILE A 256 -3.31 -9.92 22.88
CA ILE A 256 -2.76 -8.88 23.75
C ILE A 256 -3.85 -7.94 24.25
N ALA A 257 -5.10 -8.43 24.36
CA ALA A 257 -6.26 -7.62 24.70
C ALA A 257 -6.12 -6.86 26.03
N ASP A 258 -5.39 -7.43 27.00
CA ASP A 258 -5.13 -6.81 28.31
C ASP A 258 -4.02 -5.73 28.27
N SER A 259 -3.36 -5.58 27.13
CA SER A 259 -2.20 -4.69 26.91
C SER A 259 -2.48 -3.64 25.84
N ILE A 260 -3.73 -3.45 25.40
CA ILE A 260 -4.09 -2.52 24.32
C ILE A 260 -5.23 -1.59 24.74
N GLU A 261 -5.00 -0.29 24.57
CA GLU A 261 -6.00 0.74 24.79
C GLU A 261 -6.31 1.47 23.49
N LEU A 262 -7.55 1.28 23.05
CA LEU A 262 -8.13 1.89 21.86
C LEU A 262 -8.85 3.18 22.22
N ASN A 263 -9.09 4.05 21.24
CA ASN A 263 -9.59 5.42 21.46
C ASN A 263 -8.65 6.28 22.34
N ALA A 264 -7.38 5.87 22.48
CA ALA A 264 -6.34 6.57 23.23
C ALA A 264 -5.50 7.43 22.28
N GLN A 265 -6.07 8.53 21.79
CA GLN A 265 -5.35 9.45 20.90
C GLN A 265 -4.21 10.13 21.66
N VAL A 266 -2.96 9.81 21.34
CA VAL A 266 -1.79 10.47 21.91
C VAL A 266 -1.62 11.85 21.29
N GLU A 267 -1.39 12.86 22.15
CA GLU A 267 -1.17 14.24 21.72
C GLU A 267 0.22 14.75 22.12
N ARG A 268 0.79 14.22 23.22
CA ARG A 268 2.04 14.75 23.77
C ARG A 268 2.89 13.66 24.38
N VAL A 269 4.19 13.75 24.14
CA VAL A 269 5.20 12.86 24.74
C VAL A 269 6.32 13.71 25.32
N THR A 270 6.61 13.53 26.61
CA THR A 270 7.71 14.19 27.31
C THR A 270 8.65 13.15 27.91
N TYR A 271 9.88 13.54 28.25
CA TYR A 271 10.83 12.70 29.00
C TYR A 271 11.32 13.45 30.23
N ASP A 272 11.02 12.93 31.43
CA ASP A 272 11.29 13.60 32.71
C ASP A 272 12.67 13.26 33.32
N GLN A 273 13.62 12.86 32.47
CA GLN A 273 14.97 12.35 32.79
C GLN A 273 15.00 10.88 33.22
N GLU A 274 13.88 10.30 33.69
CA GLU A 274 13.81 8.90 34.13
C GLU A 274 12.84 8.07 33.28
N HIS A 275 11.70 8.65 32.91
CA HIS A 275 10.63 7.96 32.19
C HIS A 275 10.07 8.80 31.04
N PHE A 276 9.50 8.11 30.07
CA PHE A 276 8.60 8.71 29.08
C PHE A 276 7.23 8.92 29.71
N VAL A 277 6.66 10.11 29.52
CA VAL A 277 5.28 10.42 29.87
C VAL A 277 4.49 10.63 28.59
N VAL A 278 3.49 9.80 28.36
CA VAL A 278 2.61 9.84 27.19
C VAL A 278 1.25 10.37 27.62
N THR A 279 0.84 11.52 27.08
CA THR A 279 -0.45 12.16 27.37
C THR A 279 -1.41 11.99 26.20
N CYS A 280 -2.61 11.52 26.49
CA CYS A 280 -3.71 11.38 25.55
C CYS A 280 -4.61 12.63 25.51
N ALA A 281 -5.40 12.77 24.45
CA ALA A 281 -6.30 13.90 24.20
C ALA A 281 -7.38 14.09 25.27
N ASP A 282 -7.77 13.01 25.95
CA ASP A 282 -8.71 13.01 27.06
C ASP A 282 -8.08 13.47 28.39
N GLY A 283 -6.77 13.75 28.39
CA GLY A 283 -5.98 14.12 29.57
C GLY A 283 -5.37 12.94 30.32
N THR A 284 -5.68 11.69 29.95
CA THR A 284 -5.09 10.51 30.55
C THR A 284 -3.59 10.47 30.28
N SER A 285 -2.79 10.09 31.27
CA SER A 285 -1.33 10.01 31.14
C SER A 285 -0.79 8.66 31.58
N TYR A 286 0.19 8.17 30.82
CA TYR A 286 0.87 6.91 31.05
C TYR A 286 2.38 7.14 31.15
N THR A 287 3.06 6.34 31.97
CA THR A 287 4.50 6.41 32.18
C THR A 287 5.18 5.11 31.77
N ALA A 288 6.30 5.20 31.07
CA ALA A 288 7.06 4.03 30.62
C ALA A 288 8.57 4.26 30.65
N ASP A 289 9.32 3.18 30.84
CA ASP A 289 10.79 3.18 30.76
C ASP A 289 11.28 3.19 29.31
N SER A 290 10.43 2.76 28.38
CA SER A 290 10.75 2.73 26.95
C SER A 290 9.52 2.99 26.11
N LEU A 291 9.73 3.65 24.98
CA LEU A 291 8.69 4.02 24.03
C LEU A 291 9.04 3.51 22.64
N VAL A 292 8.09 2.86 21.98
CA VAL A 292 8.19 2.47 20.56
C VAL A 292 7.12 3.20 19.78
N SER A 293 7.51 3.99 18.79
CA SER A 293 6.56 4.57 17.84
C SER A 293 6.39 3.64 16.63
N ALA A 294 5.20 3.07 16.46
CA ALA A 294 4.77 2.34 15.28
C ALA A 294 3.74 3.15 14.45
N LEU A 295 3.63 4.45 14.74
CA LEU A 295 2.76 5.39 14.03
C LEU A 295 3.32 5.72 12.64
N PRO A 296 2.46 6.05 11.66
CA PRO A 296 2.91 6.61 10.41
C PRO A 296 3.57 7.99 10.62
N ALA A 297 4.49 8.36 9.73
CA ALA A 297 5.31 9.57 9.89
C ALA A 297 4.48 10.86 10.01
N TYR A 298 3.36 10.99 9.29
CA TYR A 298 2.47 12.13 9.43
C TYR A 298 1.87 12.23 10.85
N ALA A 299 1.43 11.11 11.43
CA ALA A 299 0.84 11.08 12.77
C ALA A 299 1.90 11.32 13.86
N VAL A 300 3.15 10.95 13.61
CA VAL A 300 4.27 11.36 14.47
C VAL A 300 4.43 12.88 14.43
N GLY A 301 4.24 13.53 13.28
CA GLY A 301 4.28 14.98 13.14
C GLY A 301 3.18 15.72 13.91
N ASP A 302 2.03 15.07 14.15
CA ASP A 302 0.89 15.66 14.86
C ASP A 302 1.03 15.62 16.39
N ILE A 303 2.00 14.87 16.91
CA ILE A 303 2.26 14.74 18.36
C ILE A 303 3.27 15.81 18.80
N ALA A 304 3.00 16.46 19.94
CA ALA A 304 3.94 17.35 20.60
C ALA A 304 5.05 16.52 21.30
N TRP A 305 6.21 16.39 20.64
CA TRP A 305 7.39 15.71 21.19
C TRP A 305 8.28 16.70 21.94
N GLU A 306 8.24 16.68 23.27
CA GLU A 306 9.14 17.45 24.14
C GLU A 306 10.35 16.57 24.52
N LEU A 307 11.14 16.19 23.51
CA LEU A 307 12.33 15.36 23.66
C LEU A 307 13.56 16.09 23.12
N GLU A 308 14.74 15.78 23.65
CA GLU A 308 16.00 16.25 23.05
C GLU A 308 16.20 15.56 21.68
N GLY A 309 16.02 16.29 20.57
CA GLY A 309 16.29 15.79 19.22
C GLY A 309 15.33 16.27 18.14
N SER A 310 15.55 15.80 16.92
CA SER A 310 14.90 16.28 15.69
C SER A 310 13.78 15.36 15.18
N ILE A 311 13.15 14.55 16.04
CA ILE A 311 12.13 13.58 15.59
C ILE A 311 10.98 14.25 14.82
N HIS A 312 10.56 15.42 15.28
CA HIS A 312 9.57 16.27 14.62
C HIS A 312 10.05 16.73 13.23
N ASP A 313 11.31 17.15 13.10
CA ASP A 313 11.87 17.64 11.83
C ASP A 313 12.00 16.55 10.77
N ALA A 314 12.06 15.28 11.17
CA ALA A 314 12.14 14.14 10.25
C ALA A 314 10.75 13.62 9.87
N ALA A 315 9.83 13.53 10.84
CA ALA A 315 8.50 12.97 10.65
C ALA A 315 7.63 13.80 9.71
N GLY A 316 7.61 15.13 9.88
CA GLY A 316 6.80 16.05 9.07
C GLY A 316 7.25 16.19 7.60
N LYS A 317 8.36 15.57 7.19
CA LYS A 317 8.89 15.63 5.83
C LYS A 317 8.50 14.43 4.95
N VAL A 318 7.88 13.41 5.54
CA VAL A 318 7.50 12.21 4.79
C VAL A 318 6.10 12.38 4.23
N GLU A 319 6.02 12.66 2.94
CA GLU A 319 4.75 12.73 2.22
C GLU A 319 4.14 11.34 2.04
N CYS A 320 2.81 11.25 2.21
CA CYS A 320 2.04 10.03 2.00
C CYS A 320 1.02 10.25 0.88
N SER A 321 0.94 9.31 -0.06
CA SER A 321 -0.08 9.35 -1.11
C SER A 321 -1.46 9.04 -0.54
N PRO A 322 -2.46 9.91 -0.71
CA PRO A 322 -3.84 9.57 -0.36
C PRO A 322 -4.36 8.47 -1.31
N LEU A 323 -5.04 7.48 -0.75
CA LEU A 323 -5.65 6.38 -1.50
C LEU A 323 -7.07 6.15 -1.01
N VAL A 324 -7.99 5.91 -1.94
CA VAL A 324 -9.36 5.48 -1.65
C VAL A 324 -9.59 4.12 -2.28
N VAL A 325 -10.03 3.16 -1.47
CA VAL A 325 -10.45 1.84 -1.93
C VAL A 325 -11.95 1.85 -2.15
N VAL A 326 -12.39 1.52 -3.36
CA VAL A 326 -13.81 1.40 -3.71
C VAL A 326 -14.12 -0.05 -4.05
N CYS A 327 -14.87 -0.72 -3.18
CA CYS A 327 -15.33 -2.08 -3.40
C CYS A 327 -16.67 -2.04 -4.15
N THR A 328 -16.71 -2.66 -5.33
CA THR A 328 -17.92 -2.80 -6.13
C THR A 328 -18.17 -4.27 -6.44
N ALA A 329 -19.44 -4.65 -6.49
CA ALA A 329 -19.86 -6.01 -6.81
C ALA A 329 -21.03 -5.97 -7.80
N PHE A 330 -21.05 -6.92 -8.73
CA PHE A 330 -22.19 -7.15 -9.61
C PHE A 330 -23.18 -8.10 -8.93
N ASP A 331 -24.20 -7.54 -8.28
CA ASP A 331 -25.29 -8.33 -7.72
C ASP A 331 -26.44 -8.46 -8.73
N LYS A 332 -26.76 -9.70 -9.11
CA LYS A 332 -27.88 -10.01 -10.01
C LYS A 332 -29.25 -9.75 -9.38
N LYS A 333 -29.31 -9.57 -8.06
CA LYS A 333 -30.53 -9.24 -7.32
C LYS A 333 -30.70 -7.74 -7.09
N ASP A 334 -29.70 -6.92 -7.43
CA ASP A 334 -29.83 -5.47 -7.28
C ASP A 334 -30.94 -4.93 -8.20
N LYS A 335 -31.65 -3.91 -7.73
CA LYS A 335 -32.75 -3.28 -8.48
C LYS A 335 -32.31 -2.66 -9.81
N HIS A 336 -31.02 -2.37 -9.97
CA HIS A 336 -30.43 -1.83 -11.20
C HIS A 336 -29.80 -2.92 -12.08
N TYR A 337 -29.84 -4.19 -11.69
CA TYR A 337 -29.32 -5.26 -12.53
C TYR A 337 -30.12 -5.38 -13.82
N ASP A 338 -29.49 -5.06 -14.94
CA ASP A 338 -30.05 -5.28 -16.27
C ASP A 338 -29.55 -6.61 -16.84
N ALA A 339 -30.34 -7.67 -16.66
CA ALA A 339 -30.04 -9.01 -17.19
C ALA A 339 -29.88 -9.06 -18.72
N LYS A 340 -30.34 -8.02 -19.44
CA LYS A 340 -30.20 -7.91 -20.90
C LYS A 340 -28.98 -7.08 -21.31
N SER A 341 -28.27 -6.46 -20.36
CA SER A 341 -26.99 -5.79 -20.63
C SER A 341 -25.92 -6.85 -20.88
N ASP A 342 -25.34 -6.83 -22.06
CA ASP A 342 -24.25 -7.72 -22.45
C ASP A 342 -22.95 -7.26 -21.76
N PRO A 343 -22.25 -8.11 -20.98
CA PRO A 343 -20.96 -7.75 -20.39
C PRO A 343 -19.89 -7.36 -21.43
N GLY A 344 -19.96 -7.91 -22.65
CA GLY A 344 -19.04 -7.56 -23.75
C GLY A 344 -19.40 -6.24 -24.46
N ASN A 345 -20.62 -5.75 -24.25
CA ASN A 345 -21.11 -4.49 -24.81
C ASN A 345 -22.15 -3.88 -23.84
N PRO A 346 -21.70 -3.35 -22.69
CA PRO A 346 -22.58 -2.96 -21.62
C PRO A 346 -23.52 -1.84 -22.09
N ARG A 347 -24.80 -1.96 -21.78
CA ARG A 347 -25.79 -0.92 -22.09
C ARG A 347 -25.56 0.34 -21.25
N TRP A 348 -25.01 0.15 -20.07
CA TRP A 348 -24.80 1.18 -19.06
C TRP A 348 -23.30 1.39 -18.87
N TYR A 349 -22.85 2.63 -19.06
CA TYR A 349 -21.47 3.04 -18.81
C TYR A 349 -21.44 3.95 -17.60
N LEU A 350 -20.45 3.74 -16.73
CA LEU A 350 -20.07 4.74 -15.75
C LEU A 350 -19.26 5.83 -16.48
N VAL A 351 -19.63 7.09 -16.28
CA VAL A 351 -18.94 8.24 -16.86
C VAL A 351 -18.35 9.09 -15.74
N ASP A 352 -17.06 9.39 -15.84
CA ASP A 352 -16.41 10.32 -14.93
C ASP A 352 -16.75 11.75 -15.35
N VAL A 353 -17.32 12.51 -14.41
CA VAL A 353 -17.64 13.91 -14.62
C VAL A 353 -16.66 14.76 -13.81
N LYS A 354 -15.85 15.54 -14.50
CA LYS A 354 -14.94 16.51 -13.88
C LYS A 354 -15.51 17.91 -14.03
N TYR A 355 -15.46 18.69 -12.96
CA TYR A 355 -15.73 20.13 -13.04
C TYR A 355 -14.66 20.81 -13.90
N VAL A 356 -15.08 21.47 -14.98
CA VAL A 356 -14.18 22.21 -15.90
C VAL A 356 -14.31 23.71 -15.68
N LYS A 357 -15.52 24.25 -15.84
CA LYS A 357 -15.80 25.68 -15.66
C LYS A 357 -17.27 25.89 -15.33
N LYS A 358 -17.57 27.00 -14.65
CA LYS A 358 -18.94 27.50 -14.49
C LYS A 358 -19.27 28.41 -15.68
N PHE A 359 -20.46 28.22 -16.25
CA PHE A 359 -20.99 29.09 -17.31
C PHE A 359 -21.51 30.41 -16.74
N LYS A 360 -21.40 31.50 -17.51
CA LYS A 360 -21.86 32.84 -17.09
C LYS A 360 -23.38 32.92 -16.97
N ARG A 361 -24.10 32.12 -17.75
CA ARG A 361 -25.55 31.98 -17.73
C ARG A 361 -25.98 30.54 -18.00
N THR A 362 -27.21 30.23 -17.68
CA THR A 362 -27.85 28.97 -18.07
C THR A 362 -28.33 29.07 -19.52
N VAL A 363 -28.06 28.04 -20.32
CA VAL A 363 -28.68 27.84 -21.64
C VAL A 363 -29.83 26.86 -21.48
N SER A 364 -31.05 27.34 -21.69
CA SER A 364 -32.27 26.57 -21.49
C SER A 364 -32.55 25.62 -22.66
N LEU A 365 -33.29 24.55 -22.41
CA LEU A 365 -33.75 23.64 -23.47
C LEU A 365 -34.62 24.35 -24.51
N ALA A 366 -35.35 25.40 -24.12
CA ALA A 366 -36.17 26.19 -25.03
C ALA A 366 -35.31 26.97 -26.03
N GLU A 367 -34.20 27.57 -25.58
CA GLU A 367 -33.23 28.23 -26.45
C GLU A 367 -32.55 27.23 -27.38
N LEU A 368 -32.10 26.08 -26.87
CA LEU A 368 -31.46 25.05 -27.69
C LEU A 368 -32.38 24.54 -28.82
N LYS A 369 -33.69 24.42 -28.56
CA LYS A 369 -34.69 24.00 -29.55
C LYS A 369 -34.98 25.02 -30.65
N GLN A 370 -34.60 26.28 -30.46
CA GLN A 370 -34.77 27.33 -31.46
C GLN A 370 -33.57 27.43 -32.41
N CYS A 371 -32.46 26.78 -32.08
CA CYS A 371 -31.24 26.82 -32.86
C CYS A 371 -31.25 25.71 -33.93
N GLU A 372 -31.36 26.07 -35.21
CA GLU A 372 -31.32 25.11 -36.33
C GLU A 372 -30.05 24.24 -36.32
N VAL A 373 -28.90 24.82 -35.95
CA VAL A 373 -27.62 24.10 -35.82
C VAL A 373 -27.68 22.94 -34.81
N LEU A 374 -28.64 22.97 -33.88
CA LEU A 374 -28.80 21.95 -32.84
C LEU A 374 -30.00 21.03 -33.09
N GLU A 375 -30.67 21.10 -34.24
CA GLU A 375 -31.88 20.31 -34.52
C GLU A 375 -31.64 18.79 -34.39
N ASP A 376 -30.43 18.36 -34.75
CA ASP A 376 -29.99 16.96 -34.67
C ASP A 376 -29.37 16.57 -33.33
N MET A 377 -29.24 17.51 -32.39
CA MET A 377 -28.70 17.23 -31.07
C MET A 377 -29.62 16.23 -30.34
N GLN A 378 -29.04 15.17 -29.79
CA GLN A 378 -29.81 14.12 -29.11
C GLN A 378 -30.73 14.68 -28.00
N LEU A 379 -30.32 15.77 -27.35
CA LEU A 379 -31.06 16.42 -26.27
C LEU A 379 -32.39 17.05 -26.72
N VAL A 380 -32.47 17.55 -27.97
CA VAL A 380 -33.69 18.22 -28.47
C VAL A 380 -34.67 17.25 -29.11
N ARG A 381 -34.22 16.03 -29.46
CA ARG A 381 -35.05 14.99 -30.07
C ARG A 381 -36.13 14.49 -29.11
N LYS A 382 -37.35 14.28 -29.63
CA LYS A 382 -38.48 13.78 -28.84
C LYS A 382 -38.20 12.35 -28.34
N GLY A 383 -38.54 12.08 -27.09
CA GLY A 383 -38.50 10.75 -26.49
C GLY A 383 -37.16 10.34 -25.88
N ASN A 384 -36.13 11.18 -25.94
CA ASN A 384 -34.85 10.88 -25.30
C ASN A 384 -34.95 11.05 -23.77
N ARG A 385 -34.34 10.12 -23.02
CA ARG A 385 -34.33 10.07 -21.55
C ARG A 385 -32.93 9.91 -20.96
N LEU A 386 -31.88 10.01 -21.77
CA LEU A 386 -30.50 9.90 -21.29
C LEU A 386 -30.11 11.14 -20.46
N SER A 387 -29.49 10.92 -19.30
CA SER A 387 -28.99 12.01 -18.43
C SER A 387 -27.68 12.61 -18.94
N VAL A 388 -26.89 11.83 -19.68
CA VAL A 388 -25.64 12.23 -20.31
C VAL A 388 -25.73 11.87 -21.79
N MET A 389 -25.41 12.81 -22.67
CA MET A 389 -25.54 12.63 -24.11
C MET A 389 -24.27 13.09 -24.81
N PRO A 390 -23.83 12.40 -25.88
CA PRO A 390 -22.75 12.88 -26.73
C PRO A 390 -23.17 14.19 -27.40
N VAL A 391 -22.20 15.10 -27.51
CA VAL A 391 -22.33 16.37 -28.21
C VAL A 391 -21.24 16.39 -29.29
N THR A 392 -21.60 16.68 -30.53
CA THR A 392 -20.61 16.83 -31.61
C THR A 392 -19.76 18.09 -31.39
N GLU A 393 -18.56 18.13 -31.97
CA GLU A 393 -17.68 19.31 -31.87
C GLU A 393 -18.38 20.59 -32.33
N GLN A 394 -19.08 20.55 -33.47
CA GLN A 394 -19.86 21.67 -33.98
C GLN A 394 -20.96 22.14 -33.01
N GLN A 395 -21.70 21.21 -32.41
CA GLN A 395 -22.73 21.53 -31.42
C GLN A 395 -22.10 22.12 -30.15
N TRP A 396 -20.95 21.60 -29.72
CA TRP A 396 -20.23 22.06 -28.53
C TRP A 396 -19.67 23.47 -28.71
N GLU A 397 -19.06 23.77 -29.85
CA GLU A 397 -18.57 25.11 -30.19
C GLU A 397 -19.72 26.12 -30.24
N PHE A 398 -20.84 25.76 -30.87
CA PHE A 398 -22.01 26.63 -30.94
C PHE A 398 -22.57 26.93 -29.55
N ILE A 399 -22.72 25.92 -28.69
CA ILE A 399 -23.18 26.11 -27.30
C ILE A 399 -22.17 26.98 -26.53
N ASN A 400 -20.86 26.78 -26.69
CA ASN A 400 -19.86 27.64 -26.07
C ASN A 400 -19.92 29.09 -26.56
N GLY A 401 -20.31 29.34 -27.81
CA GLY A 401 -20.56 30.69 -28.31
C GLY A 401 -21.78 31.39 -27.70
N MET A 402 -22.74 30.64 -27.16
CA MET A 402 -23.94 31.18 -26.48
C MET A 402 -23.70 31.57 -25.01
N LEU A 403 -22.52 31.20 -24.46
CA LEU A 403 -22.13 31.26 -23.05
C LEU A 403 -21.19 32.44 -22.74
#